data_AF-A0A7C5FIW3-F1
#
_entry.id   AF-A0A7C5FIW3-F1
#
_cell.length_a   1.000
_cell.length_b   1.000
_cell.length_c   1.000
_cell.angle_alpha   90.00
_cell.angle_beta   90.00
_cell.angle_gamma   90.00
#
_symmetry.space_group_name_H-M   'P 1'
#
loop_
_entity.id
_entity.type
_entity.pdbx_description
1 polymer ?
#
loop_
_entity_poly.entity_id
_entity_poly.type
_entity_poly.pdbx_seq_one_letter_code
_entity_poly.pdbx_strand_id
1 'polypeptide(L)'
;MKENLNRDVEFLRQHIDLDEADISELVDADVELTEAIDNLRYEVSRYDKTRTKISNLATREASINYDLYKKLQILKTESIRLNAIKTGLKMRGVDILPEIEEEIEELLRKYLGLHV
;
A
#
# COMPACT_ATOMS: atom_id res chain seq x y z
N MET A 1 51.31 -25.82 -44.81
CA MET A 1 50.61 -25.14 -43.70
C MET A 1 49.47 -24.23 -44.18
N LYS A 2 49.67 -23.34 -45.16
CA LYS A 2 48.59 -22.48 -45.72
C LYS A 2 47.47 -23.26 -46.41
N GLU A 3 47.78 -24.36 -47.09
CA GLU A 3 46.76 -25.19 -47.79
C GLU A 3 45.82 -25.93 -46.82
N ASN A 4 46.32 -26.41 -45.68
CA ASN A 4 45.47 -27.02 -44.64
C ASN A 4 44.53 -25.99 -44.02
N LEU A 5 45.03 -24.76 -43.78
CA LEU A 5 44.19 -23.68 -43.24
C LEU A 5 43.04 -23.31 -44.18
N ASN A 6 43.30 -23.26 -45.49
CA ASN A 6 42.26 -23.00 -46.49
C ASN A 6 41.23 -24.12 -46.54
N ARG A 7 41.67 -25.37 -46.46
CA ARG A 7 40.78 -26.54 -46.47
C ARG A 7 39.89 -26.61 -45.23
N ASP A 8 40.44 -26.27 -44.07
CA ASP A 8 39.70 -26.24 -42.81
C ASP A 8 38.70 -25.07 -42.78
N VAL A 9 39.04 -23.92 -43.37
CA VAL A 9 38.11 -22.79 -43.54
C VAL A 9 37.00 -23.09 -44.55
N GLU A 10 37.31 -23.77 -45.65
CA GLU A 10 36.28 -24.24 -46.61
C GLU A 10 35.36 -25.29 -45.98
N PHE A 11 35.90 -26.20 -45.18
CA PHE A 11 35.10 -27.17 -44.42
C PHE A 11 34.16 -26.47 -43.43
N LEU A 12 34.65 -25.48 -42.68
CA LEU A 12 33.83 -24.69 -41.77
C LEU A 12 32.75 -23.90 -42.52
N ARG A 13 33.07 -23.28 -43.67
CA ARG A 13 32.09 -22.56 -44.51
C ARG A 13 31.03 -23.47 -45.13
N GLN A 14 31.35 -24.73 -45.40
CA GLN A 14 30.40 -25.72 -45.92
C GLN A 14 29.47 -26.31 -44.86
N HIS A 15 29.79 -26.14 -43.57
CA HIS A 15 29.05 -26.73 -42.45
C HIS A 15 28.44 -25.69 -41.50
N ILE A 16 28.73 -24.40 -41.70
CA ILE A 16 27.97 -23.28 -41.13
C ILE A 16 26.87 -22.96 -42.15
N ASP A 17 25.71 -23.59 -41.97
CA ASP A 17 24.52 -23.44 -42.82
C ASP A 17 23.62 -22.30 -42.30
N LEU A 18 24.25 -21.22 -41.83
CA LEU A 18 23.60 -19.97 -41.46
C LEU A 18 24.10 -18.93 -42.44
N ASP A 19 23.21 -18.46 -43.31
CA ASP A 19 23.58 -17.40 -44.23
C ASP A 19 23.66 -16.04 -43.47
N GLU A 20 24.19 -15.01 -44.12
CA GLU A 20 24.32 -13.69 -43.48
C GLU A 20 22.94 -13.10 -43.11
N ALA A 21 21.86 -13.51 -43.77
CA ALA A 21 20.50 -13.07 -43.46
C ALA A 21 20.00 -13.72 -42.17
N ASP A 22 20.20 -15.03 -41.98
CA ASP A 22 19.86 -15.74 -40.75
C ASP A 22 20.58 -15.14 -39.54
N ILE A 23 21.85 -14.76 -39.71
CA ILE A 23 22.63 -14.09 -38.66
C ILE A 23 22.08 -12.68 -38.38
N SER A 24 21.69 -11.94 -39.42
CA SER A 24 21.08 -10.62 -39.25
C SER A 24 19.75 -10.69 -38.50
N GLU A 25 18.88 -11.65 -38.83
CA GLU A 25 17.60 -11.84 -38.14
C GLU A 25 17.80 -12.20 -36.67
N LEU A 26 18.81 -13.01 -36.34
CA LEU A 26 19.14 -13.33 -34.95
C LEU A 26 19.65 -12.11 -34.17
N VAL A 27 20.44 -11.24 -34.81
CA VAL A 27 20.93 -10.00 -34.20
C VAL A 27 19.78 -9.03 -33.96
N ASP A 28 18.89 -8.86 -34.94
CA ASP A 28 17.72 -7.98 -34.80
C ASP A 28 16.78 -8.49 -33.69
N ALA A 29 16.56 -9.81 -33.61
CA ALA A 29 15.79 -10.43 -32.54
C ALA A 29 16.44 -10.24 -31.15
N ASP A 30 17.77 -10.31 -31.04
CA ASP A 30 18.50 -10.06 -29.79
C ASP A 30 18.37 -8.60 -29.33
N VAL A 31 18.39 -7.65 -30.27
CA VAL A 31 18.15 -6.22 -30.00
C VAL A 31 16.73 -6.01 -29.48
N GLU A 32 15.72 -6.55 -30.17
CA GLU A 32 14.32 -6.44 -29.74
C GLU A 32 14.08 -7.07 -28.36
N LEU A 33 14.67 -8.23 -28.10
CA LEU A 33 14.59 -8.89 -26.80
C LEU A 33 15.25 -8.05 -25.70
N THR A 34 16.40 -7.44 -25.99
CA THR A 34 17.10 -6.59 -25.04
C THR A 34 16.27 -5.34 -24.69
N GLU A 35 15.67 -4.68 -25.69
CA GLU A 35 14.76 -3.56 -25.46
C GLU A 35 13.52 -3.97 -24.65
N ALA A 36 12.93 -5.13 -24.96
CA ALA A 36 11.80 -5.66 -24.21
C ALA A 36 12.16 -5.94 -22.74
N ILE A 37 13.34 -6.51 -22.48
CA ILE A 37 13.85 -6.75 -21.12
C ILE A 37 14.02 -5.45 -20.36
N ASP A 38 14.59 -4.42 -20.97
CA ASP A 38 14.80 -3.13 -20.30
C ASP A 38 13.49 -2.40 -20.02
N ASN A 39 12.52 -2.48 -20.93
CA ASN A 39 11.16 -2.00 -20.70
C ASN A 39 10.48 -2.74 -19.52
N LEU A 40 10.62 -4.06 -19.45
CA LEU A 40 10.10 -4.85 -18.34
C LEU A 40 10.76 -4.48 -17.00
N ARG A 41 12.09 -4.29 -16.99
CA ARG A 41 12.83 -3.83 -15.79
C ARG A 41 12.34 -2.46 -15.32
N TYR A 42 12.07 -1.55 -16.25
CA TYR A 42 11.52 -0.24 -15.94
C TYR A 42 10.13 -0.34 -15.27
N GLU A 43 9.24 -1.14 -15.84
CA GLU A 43 7.89 -1.32 -15.29
C GLU A 43 7.90 -2.02 -13.92
N VAL A 44 8.77 -3.03 -13.72
CA VAL A 44 8.98 -3.64 -12.38
C VAL A 44 9.43 -2.60 -11.36
N SER A 45 10.37 -1.72 -11.72
CA SER A 45 10.81 -0.63 -10.84
C SER A 45 9.68 0.32 -10.46
N ARG A 46 8.80 0.66 -11.42
CA ARG A 46 7.62 1.50 -11.14
C ARG A 46 6.60 0.79 -10.26
N TYR A 47 6.37 -0.50 -10.50
CA TYR A 47 5.51 -1.33 -9.65
C TYR A 47 6.03 -1.37 -8.22
N ASP A 48 7.32 -1.61 -8.01
CA ASP A 48 7.92 -1.66 -6.67
C ASP A 48 7.79 -0.32 -5.93
N LYS A 49 8.03 0.81 -6.61
CA LYS A 49 7.80 2.14 -6.03
C LYS A 49 6.34 2.33 -5.59
N THR A 50 5.40 1.85 -6.41
CA THR A 50 3.97 1.94 -6.11
C THR A 50 3.59 1.04 -4.94
N ARG A 51 4.10 -0.20 -4.92
CA ARG A 51 3.92 -1.15 -3.82
C ARG A 51 4.44 -0.60 -2.50
N THR A 52 5.62 0.02 -2.48
CA THR A 52 6.16 0.68 -1.29
C THR A 52 5.25 1.80 -0.80
N LYS A 53 4.74 2.65 -1.71
CA LYS A 53 3.80 3.72 -1.37
C LYS A 53 2.52 3.17 -0.74
N ILE A 54 1.95 2.11 -1.32
CA ILE A 54 0.75 1.45 -0.79
C ILE A 54 1.01 0.88 0.61
N SER A 55 2.15 0.22 0.81
CA SER A 55 2.54 -0.30 2.13
C SER A 55 2.63 0.82 3.18
N ASN A 56 3.25 1.95 2.83
CA ASN A 56 3.36 3.10 3.74
C ASN A 56 1.99 3.70 4.08
N LEU A 57 1.08 3.78 3.11
CA LEU A 57 -0.29 4.24 3.32
C LEU A 57 -1.05 3.29 4.25
N ALA A 58 -0.94 1.98 4.05
CA ALA A 58 -1.57 0.98 4.92
C ALA A 58 -1.05 1.06 6.37
N THR A 59 0.26 1.25 6.57
CA THR A 59 0.82 1.46 7.91
C THR A 59 0.27 2.74 8.56
N ARG A 60 0.16 3.84 7.80
CA ARG A 60 -0.37 5.10 8.31
C ARG A 60 -1.86 4.98 8.65
N GLU A 61 -2.64 4.31 7.83
CA GLU A 61 -4.05 4.00 8.09
C GLU A 61 -4.20 3.21 9.40
N ALA A 62 -3.42 2.13 9.57
CA ALA A 62 -3.45 1.33 10.79
C ALA A 62 -3.12 2.16 12.03
N SER A 63 -2.14 3.06 11.95
CA SER A 63 -1.81 4.00 13.04
C SER A 63 -2.97 4.93 13.37
N ILE A 64 -3.62 5.52 12.37
CA ILE A 64 -4.77 6.42 12.55
C ILE A 64 -5.93 5.65 13.20
N ASN A 65 -6.23 4.45 12.72
CA ASN A 65 -7.30 3.61 13.26
C ASN A 65 -7.04 3.24 14.72
N TYR A 66 -5.79 2.93 15.08
CA TYR A 66 -5.41 2.66 16.46
C TYR A 66 -5.59 3.90 17.37
N ASP A 67 -5.14 5.07 16.92
CA ASP A 67 -5.30 6.32 17.66
C ASP A 67 -6.77 6.70 17.85
N LEU A 68 -7.59 6.51 16.81
CA LEU A 68 -9.04 6.72 16.87
C LEU A 68 -9.68 5.78 17.88
N TYR A 69 -9.35 4.49 17.84
CA TYR A 69 -9.84 3.51 18.81
C TYR A 69 -9.52 3.93 20.25
N LYS A 70 -8.26 4.34 20.52
CA LYS A 70 -7.85 4.79 21.85
C LYS A 70 -8.63 6.02 22.31
N LYS A 71 -8.80 7.01 21.43
CA LYS A 71 -9.59 8.23 21.74
C LYS A 71 -11.05 7.90 22.02
N LEU A 72 -11.66 6.99 21.26
CA LEU A 72 -13.02 6.53 21.49
C LEU A 72 -13.18 5.84 22.85
N GLN A 73 -12.23 5.02 23.28
CA GLN A 73 -12.27 4.39 24.60
C GLN A 73 -12.19 5.40 25.75
N ILE A 74 -11.33 6.42 25.62
CA ILE A 74 -11.23 7.52 26.59
C ILE A 74 -12.58 8.24 26.66
N LEU A 75 -13.12 8.62 25.50
CA LEU A 75 -14.37 9.36 25.43
C LEU A 75 -15.56 8.60 26.00
N LYS A 76 -15.62 7.28 25.75
CA LYS A 76 -16.61 6.39 26.37
C LYS A 76 -16.48 6.35 27.89
N THR A 77 -15.25 6.26 28.39
CA THR A 77 -14.98 6.25 29.84
C THR A 77 -15.40 7.57 30.50
N GLU A 78 -15.04 8.70 29.89
CA GLU A 78 -15.43 10.03 30.39
C GLU A 78 -16.94 10.26 30.31
N SER A 79 -17.61 9.75 29.27
CA SER A 79 -19.07 9.80 29.18
C SER A 79 -19.74 9.03 30.32
N ILE A 80 -19.25 7.84 30.67
CA ILE A 80 -19.76 7.08 31.83
C ILE A 80 -19.56 7.88 33.13
N ARG A 81 -18.38 8.48 33.31
CA ARG A 81 -18.08 9.31 34.49
C ARG A 81 -19.01 10.51 34.59
N LEU A 82 -19.22 11.22 33.48
CA LEU A 82 -20.11 12.38 33.40
C LEU A 82 -21.55 12.00 33.78
N ASN A 83 -22.05 10.87 33.27
CA ASN A 83 -23.38 10.37 33.62
C ASN A 83 -23.50 10.02 35.11
N ALA A 84 -22.46 9.41 35.69
CA ALA A 84 -22.42 9.10 37.12
C ALA A 84 -22.41 10.37 37.99
N ILE A 85 -21.68 11.41 37.58
CA ILE A 85 -21.67 12.72 38.25
C ILE A 85 -23.05 13.37 38.17
N LYS A 86 -23.66 13.46 36.97
CA LYS A 86 -25.01 13.98 36.77
C LYS A 86 -26.01 13.27 37.69
N THR A 87 -26.00 11.94 37.69
CA THR A 87 -26.87 11.12 38.54
C THR A 87 -26.63 11.42 40.03
N GLY A 88 -25.38 11.48 40.46
CA GLY A 88 -25.03 11.76 41.85
C GLY A 88 -25.36 13.19 42.32
N LEU A 89 -25.39 14.17 41.43
CA LEU A 89 -25.86 15.54 41.72
C LEU A 89 -27.38 15.56 41.90
N LYS A 90 -28.12 14.91 40.99
CA LYS A 90 -29.58 14.77 41.11
C LYS A 90 -30.00 14.05 42.40
N MET A 91 -29.31 12.97 42.76
CA MET A 91 -29.57 12.25 44.02
C MET A 91 -29.32 13.10 45.27
N ARG A 92 -28.44 14.11 45.17
CA ARG A 92 -28.16 15.08 46.25
C ARG A 92 -29.14 16.27 46.26
N GLY A 93 -30.11 16.30 45.35
CA GLY A 93 -31.06 17.41 45.22
C GLY A 93 -30.43 18.69 44.68
N VAL A 94 -29.30 18.58 43.97
CA VAL A 94 -28.69 19.74 43.30
C VAL A 94 -29.40 19.97 41.98
N ASP A 95 -30.01 21.14 41.82
CA ASP A 95 -30.61 21.56 40.57
C ASP A 95 -29.50 21.86 39.54
N ILE A 96 -29.55 21.13 38.42
CA ILE A 96 -28.70 21.38 37.26
C ILE A 96 -29.49 22.28 36.31
N LEU A 97 -28.84 23.31 35.78
CA LEU A 97 -29.46 24.19 34.79
C LEU A 97 -29.90 23.36 33.56
N PRO A 98 -31.12 23.57 33.03
CA PRO A 98 -31.64 22.82 31.90
C PRO A 98 -30.69 22.77 30.69
N GLU A 99 -30.00 23.89 30.41
CA GLU A 99 -29.06 24.00 29.29
C GLU A 99 -27.85 23.06 29.47
N ILE A 100 -27.30 23.00 30.69
CA ILE A 100 -26.19 22.10 31.04
C ILE A 100 -26.65 20.65 30.99
N GLU A 101 -27.88 20.39 31.43
CA GLU A 101 -28.44 19.05 31.41
C GLU A 101 -28.64 18.53 29.98
N GLU A 102 -29.12 19.39 29.08
CA GLU A 102 -29.30 19.09 27.65
C GLU A 102 -27.95 18.85 26.95
N GLU A 103 -26.94 19.69 27.20
CA GLU A 103 -25.58 19.48 26.69
C GLU A 103 -24.99 18.13 27.13
N ILE A 104 -25.16 17.77 28.40
CA ILE A 104 -24.70 16.46 28.91
C ILE A 104 -25.44 15.33 28.20
N GLU A 105 -26.75 15.42 28.01
CA GLU A 105 -27.51 14.39 27.31
C GLU A 105 -27.11 14.24 25.84
N GLU A 106 -26.87 15.34 25.13
CA GLU A 106 -26.40 15.29 23.75
C GLU A 106 -25.05 14.58 23.64
N LEU A 107 -24.11 14.92 24.53
CA LEU A 107 -22.80 14.27 24.60
C LEU A 107 -22.92 12.77 24.90
N LEU A 108 -23.77 12.39 25.86
CA LEU A 108 -24.00 10.98 26.20
C LEU A 108 -24.65 10.22 25.04
N ARG A 109 -25.64 10.79 24.33
CA ARG A 109 -26.24 10.16 23.14
C ARG A 109 -25.20 9.93 22.06
N LYS A 110 -24.38 10.95 21.78
CA LYS A 110 -23.36 10.93 20.72
C LYS A 110 -22.25 9.90 20.99
N TYR A 111 -21.85 9.72 22.24
CA TYR A 111 -20.67 8.92 22.57
C TYR A 111 -20.93 7.57 23.25
N LEU A 112 -22.13 7.38 23.82
CA LEU A 112 -22.56 6.08 24.36
C LEU A 112 -23.58 5.37 23.48
N GLY A 113 -24.11 6.05 22.45
CA GLY A 113 -25.18 5.48 21.61
C GLY A 113 -26.46 5.20 22.40
N LEU A 114 -26.67 5.90 23.52
CA LEU A 114 -27.87 5.79 24.32
C LEU A 114 -29.03 6.45 23.56
N HIS A 115 -29.79 5.64 22.81
CA HIS A 115 -31.14 6.02 22.41
C HIS A 115 -32.01 5.89 23.66
N VAL A 116 -32.39 7.03 24.26
CA VAL A 116 -33.50 7.10 25.23
C VAL A 116 -34.79 7.24 24.46
#